data_AF-A0A4V1BXF2-F1
#
_entry.id   AF-A0A4V1BXF2-F1
#
_cell.length_a   1.000
_cell.length_b   1.000
_cell.length_c   1.000
_cell.angle_alpha   90.00
_cell.angle_beta   90.00
_cell.angle_gamma   90.00
#
_symmetry.space_group_name_H-M   'P 1'
#
loop_
_entity.id
_entity.type
_entity.pdbx_description
1 polymer ?
#
loop_
_entity_poly.entity_id
_entity_poly.type
_entity_poly.pdbx_seq_one_letter_code
_entity_poly.pdbx_strand_id
1 'polypeptide(L)' 'MSFIKEFREFAMKGNVIDLAVGVIIGAAFGKIVSSLVADIIMPPLGLLIGGIDF' A
#
# COMPACT_ATOMS: atom_id res chain seq x y z
N MET A 1 4.12 -11.94 -35.21
CA MET A 1 5.06 -11.89 -34.08
C MET A 1 5.27 -10.42 -33.68
N SER A 2 4.29 -9.80 -33.03
CA SER A 2 4.42 -8.43 -32.54
C SER A 2 4.28 -8.51 -31.03
N PHE A 3 5.42 -8.39 -30.34
CA PHE A 3 5.54 -8.49 -28.88
C PHE A 3 4.50 -7.64 -28.13
N ILE A 4 4.09 -6.50 -28.69
CA ILE A 4 3.06 -5.62 -28.12
C ILE A 4 1.69 -6.29 -28.05
N LYS A 5 1.31 -7.12 -29.04
CA LYS A 5 0.05 -7.86 -29.02
C LYS A 5 0.07 -8.97 -27.98
N GLU A 6 1.17 -9.72 -27.91
CA GLU A 6 1.37 -10.81 -26.95
C GLU A 6 1.45 -10.27 -25.50
N PHE A 7 2.12 -9.13 -25.29
CA PHE A 7 2.16 -8.45 -24.01
C PHE A 7 0.77 -7.92 -23.60
N ARG A 8 0.00 -7.36 -24.54
CA ARG A 8 -1.38 -6.93 -24.27
C ARG A 8 -2.26 -8.11 -23.85
N GLU A 9 -2.19 -9.23 -24.57
CA GLU A 9 -2.92 -10.44 -24.18
C GLU A 9 -2.47 -10.98 -22.82
N PHE A 10 -1.17 -10.93 -22.52
CA PHE A 10 -0.64 -11.31 -21.21
C PHE A 10 -1.12 -10.38 -20.08
N ALA A 11 -1.06 -9.07 -20.29
CA ALA A 11 -1.46 -8.05 -19.33
C ALA A 11 -2.97 -8.01 -19.13
N MET A 12 -3.77 -8.40 -20.13
CA MET A 12 -5.23 -8.49 -20.02
C MET A 12 -5.71 -9.75 -19.28
N LYS A 13 -4.81 -10.64 -18.87
CA LYS A 13 -5.16 -11.78 -18.01
C LYS A 13 -5.57 -11.25 -16.63
N GLY A 14 -6.80 -11.53 -16.21
CA GLY A 14 -7.35 -11.10 -14.91
C GLY A 14 -6.41 -11.40 -13.73
N ASN A 15 -5.88 -12.63 -13.66
CA ASN A 15 -4.93 -13.04 -12.61
C ASN A 15 -3.65 -12.18 -12.51
N VAL A 16 -3.18 -11.60 -13.63
CA VAL A 16 -1.99 -10.73 -13.64
C VAL A 16 -2.35 -9.31 -13.18
N ILE A 17 -3.51 -8.81 -13.60
CA ILE A 17 -4.02 -7.50 -13.18
C ILE A 17 -4.32 -7.51 -11.68
N ASP A 18 -5.01 -8.53 -11.19
CA ASP A 18 -5.38 -8.65 -9.77
C ASP A 18 -4.14 -8.75 -8.88
N LEU A 19 -3.12 -9.49 -9.32
CA LEU A 19 -1.83 -9.56 -8.65
C LEU A 19 -1.14 -8.18 -8.61
N ALA A 20 -1.09 -7.47 -9.74
CA ALA A 20 -0.47 -6.15 -9.80
C ALA A 20 -1.18 -5.12 -8.91
N VAL A 21 -2.53 -5.14 -8.91
CA VAL A 21 -3.34 -4.30 -8.02
C VAL A 21 -3.08 -4.64 -6.56
N GLY A 22 -3.01 -5.93 -6.20
CA GLY A 22 -2.70 -6.37 -4.84
C GLY A 22 -1.34 -5.89 -4.34
N VAL A 23 -0.31 -5.92 -5.19
CA VAL A 23 1.04 -5.43 -4.85
C VAL A 23 1.04 -3.90 -4.67
N ILE A 24 0.37 -3.15 -5.55
CA ILE A 24 0.31 -1.69 -5.47
C ILE A 24 -0.43 -1.25 -4.21
N ILE A 25 -1.58 -1.89 -3.91
CA ILE A 25 -2.34 -1.60 -2.70
C ILE A 25 -1.52 -1.98 -1.47
N GLY A 26 -0.88 -3.16 -1.45
CA GLY A 26 -0.03 -3.57 -0.33
C GLY A 26 1.12 -2.60 -0.06
N ALA A 27 1.77 -2.10 -1.11
CA ALA A 27 2.86 -1.12 -0.98
C ALA A 27 2.36 0.27 -0.51
N ALA A 28 1.19 0.71 -0.97
CA ALA A 28 0.63 2.00 -0.60
C ALA A 28 -0.02 1.98 0.79
N PHE A 29 -0.66 0.88 1.17
CA PHE A 29 -1.43 0.73 2.40
C PHE A 29 -0.56 0.86 3.65
N GLY A 30 0.71 0.44 3.58
CA GLY A 30 1.67 0.63 4.67
C GLY A 30 1.80 2.10 5.09
N LYS A 31 1.90 3.03 4.13
CA LYS A 31 1.98 4.47 4.44
C LYS A 31 0.69 5.01 5.06
N ILE A 32 -0.46 4.50 4.62
CA ILE A 32 -1.76 4.87 5.18
C ILE A 32 -1.84 4.44 6.65
N VAL A 33 -1.43 3.21 6.95
CA VAL A 33 -1.39 2.70 8.32
C VAL A 33 -0.38 3.47 9.17
N SER A 34 0.80 3.78 8.64
CA SER A 34 1.82 4.56 9.36
C SER A 34 1.32 5.97 9.71
N SER A 35 0.69 6.68 8.77
CA SER A 35 0.10 8.00 9.04
C SER A 35 -1.05 7.90 10.03
N LEU A 36 -1.92 6.90 9.92
CA LEU A 36 -2.99 6.67 10.90
C LEU A 36 -2.44 6.47 12.32
N VAL A 37 -1.38 5.67 12.45
CA VAL A 37 -0.75 5.43 13.75
C VAL A 37 -0.11 6.73 14.26
N ALA A 38 0.68 7.41 13.43
CA ALA A 38 1.41 8.60 13.85
C ALA A 38 0.52 9.81 14.15
N ASP A 39 -0.49 10.05 13.33
CA ASP A 39 -1.27 11.28 13.39
C ASP A 39 -2.51 11.16 14.28
N ILE A 40 -3.03 9.94 14.49
CA ILE A 40 -4.27 9.71 15.26
C ILE A 40 -4.02 8.92 16.55
N ILE A 41 -3.17 7.90 16.51
CA ILE A 41 -2.98 6.99 17.66
C ILE A 41 -1.85 7.46 18.58
N MET A 42 -0.74 7.97 18.03
CA MET A 42 0.41 8.43 18.84
C MET A 42 0.11 9.67 19.70
N PRO A 43 -0.67 10.69 19.30
CA PRO A 43 -0.89 11.86 20.16
C PRO A 43 -1.61 11.53 21.49
N PRO A 44 -2.71 10.74 21.50
CA PRO A 44 -3.33 10.31 22.75
C PRO A 44 -2.44 9.37 23.58
N LEU A 45 -1.69 8.46 22.93
CA LEU A 45 -0.77 7.57 23.64
C LEU A 45 0.44 8.31 24.23
N GLY A 46 1.01 9.26 23.51
CA GLY A 46 2.13 10.09 23.97
C GLY A 46 1.75 10.94 25.18
N LEU A 47 0.50 11.42 25.23
CA LEU A 47 -0.06 12.11 26.39
C LEU A 47 -0.25 11.17 27.60
N LEU A 48 -0.58 9.90 27.38
CA LEU A 48 -0.78 8.91 28.46
C LEU A 48 0.53 8.30 28.97
N ILE A 49 1.55 8.16 28.13
CA ILE A 49 2.83 7.50 28.46
C ILE A 49 3.88 8.52 28.96
N GLY A 50 3.62 9.82 28.83
CA GLY A 50 4.41 10.87 29.49
C GLY A 50 5.48 11.55 28.61
N GLY A 51 5.11 11.96 27.39
CA GLY A 51 5.91 12.91 26.61
C GLY A 51 7.13 12.33 25.90
N ILE A 52 7.07 11.07 25.49
CA ILE A 52 8.04 10.54 24.54
C ILE A 52 7.48 10.76 23.13
N ASP A 53 7.91 11.86 22.49
CA ASP A 53 7.76 12.05 21.06
C ASP A 53 8.70 11.08 20.33
N PHE A 54 8.15 10.28 19.41
CA PHE A 54 8.89 9.51 18.40
C PHE A 54 8.43 9.92 17.00
#